data_AF-K9UXE8-F1
#
_entry.id   AF-K9UXE8-F1
#
_cell.length_a   1.000
_cell.length_b   1.000
_cell.length_c   1.000
_cell.angle_alpha   90.00
_cell.angle_beta   90.00
_cell.angle_gamma   90.00
#
_symmetry.space_group_name_H-M   'P 1'
#
loop_
_entity.id
_entity.type
_entity.pdbx_description
1 polymer ?
#
loop_
_entity_poly.entity_id
_entity_poly.type
_entity_poly.pdbx_seq_one_letter_code
_entity_poly.pdbx_strand_id
1 'polypeptide(L)'
;MLEYKENIKLSGIMNQYQVPAINVSRLRQLWNVVEQTQANLLLNLNDGDLVKQILQQISYRETLSNEETDKLSMYIHSRTSLIRDLVQEREA
;
A
#
# COMPACT_ATOMS: atom_id res chain seq x y z
N MET A 1 -19.49 -3.11 -37.67
CA MET A 1 -18.16 -2.48 -37.51
C MET A 1 -18.16 -1.22 -36.62
N LEU A 2 -19.25 -0.89 -35.92
CA LEU A 2 -19.31 0.28 -35.00
C LEU A 2 -19.35 -0.10 -33.51
N GLU A 3 -19.58 -1.37 -33.15
CA GLU A 3 -19.72 -1.83 -31.75
C GLU A 3 -18.39 -2.21 -31.06
N TYR A 4 -17.31 -2.40 -31.83
CA TYR A 4 -16.03 -2.83 -31.25
C TYR A 4 -15.20 -1.69 -30.65
N LYS A 5 -15.43 -0.43 -31.08
CA LYS A 5 -14.65 0.72 -30.61
C LYS A 5 -15.15 1.27 -29.26
N GLU A 6 -16.42 1.05 -28.94
CA GLU A 6 -17.02 1.50 -27.68
C GLU A 6 -16.60 0.61 -26.50
N ASN A 7 -16.44 -0.69 -26.74
CA ASN A 7 -15.96 -1.65 -25.74
C ASN A 7 -14.52 -1.41 -25.27
N ILE A 8 -13.65 -0.84 -26.12
CA ILE A 8 -12.27 -0.48 -25.74
C ILE A 8 -12.25 0.77 -24.83
N LYS A 9 -13.26 1.65 -24.96
CA LYS A 9 -13.39 2.82 -24.08
C LYS A 9 -13.84 2.40 -22.68
N LEU A 10 -14.77 1.45 -22.57
CA LEU A 10 -15.24 0.94 -21.27
C LEU A 10 -14.16 0.15 -20.51
N SER A 11 -13.27 -0.57 -21.21
CA SER A 11 -12.11 -1.22 -20.57
C SER A 11 -11.12 -0.23 -19.95
N GLY A 12 -11.03 1.01 -20.48
CA GLY A 12 -10.20 2.06 -19.90
C GLY A 12 -10.79 2.67 -18.62
N ILE A 13 -12.11 2.65 -18.47
CA ILE A 13 -12.82 3.22 -17.32
C ILE A 13 -12.94 2.20 -16.17
N MET A 14 -12.91 0.88 -16.43
CA MET A 14 -12.92 -0.12 -15.35
C MET A 14 -11.55 -0.45 -14.75
N ASN A 15 -10.46 0.05 -15.34
CA ASN A 15 -9.10 -0.15 -14.82
C ASN A 15 -8.74 0.80 -13.65
N GLN A 16 -9.67 1.67 -13.24
CA GLN A 16 -9.48 2.58 -12.08
C GLN A 16 -9.93 1.97 -10.75
N TYR A 17 -10.48 0.76 -10.76
CA TYR A 17 -10.86 -0.02 -9.56
C TYR A 17 -10.09 -1.34 -9.44
N GLN A 18 -9.03 -1.52 -10.21
CA GLN A 18 -8.11 -2.61 -9.94
C GLN A 18 -7.39 -2.25 -8.64
N VAL A 19 -7.69 -2.95 -7.54
CA VAL A 19 -6.72 -3.04 -6.44
C VAL A 19 -5.43 -3.40 -7.15
N PRO A 20 -4.41 -2.53 -7.10
CA PRO A 20 -3.20 -2.82 -7.84
C PRO A 20 -2.75 -4.19 -7.41
N ALA A 21 -2.49 -5.08 -8.37
CA ALA A 21 -2.09 -6.45 -8.08
C ALA A 21 -0.70 -6.39 -7.42
N ILE A 22 -0.70 -6.13 -6.12
CA ILE A 22 0.49 -6.12 -5.28
C ILE A 22 0.83 -7.58 -5.06
N ASN A 23 2.08 -7.92 -5.35
CA ASN A 23 2.57 -9.28 -5.12
C ASN A 23 2.40 -9.64 -3.63
N VAL A 24 1.91 -10.85 -3.36
CA VAL A 24 1.73 -11.37 -1.99
C VAL A 24 3.03 -11.29 -1.18
N SER A 25 4.19 -11.45 -1.81
CA SER A 25 5.49 -11.28 -1.13
C SER A 25 5.66 -9.85 -0.58
N ARG A 26 5.22 -8.83 -1.32
CA ARG A 26 5.30 -7.42 -0.93
C ARG A 26 4.34 -7.07 0.18
N LEU A 27 3.13 -7.64 0.15
CA LEU A 27 2.19 -7.51 1.26
C LEU A 27 2.74 -8.13 2.54
N ARG A 28 3.33 -9.34 2.44
CA ARG A 28 3.99 -9.98 3.58
C ARG A 28 5.13 -9.13 4.12
N GLN A 29 5.95 -8.55 3.25
CA GLN A 29 7.05 -7.68 3.66
C GLN A 29 6.56 -6.39 4.33
N LEU A 30 5.48 -5.79 3.81
CA LEU A 30 4.83 -4.64 4.42
C LEU A 30 4.35 -4.96 5.84
N TRP A 31 3.65 -6.07 6.03
CA TRP A 31 3.17 -6.45 7.36
C TRP A 31 4.32 -6.79 8.28
N ASN A 32 5.37 -7.44 7.78
CA ASN A 32 6.59 -7.68 8.54
C ASN A 32 7.27 -6.37 8.99
N VAL A 33 7.35 -5.36 8.13
CA VAL A 33 7.85 -4.02 8.50
C VAL A 33 6.99 -3.38 9.59
N VAL A 34 5.67 -3.48 9.49
CA VAL A 34 4.75 -2.97 10.52
C VAL A 34 4.94 -3.70 11.84
N GLU A 35 5.10 -5.03 11.83
CA GLU A 35 5.40 -5.87 13.02
C GLU A 35 6.73 -5.51 13.68
N GLN A 36 7.78 -5.23 12.90
CA GLN A 36 9.13 -4.99 13.40
C GLN A 36 9.40 -3.54 13.79
N THR A 37 8.58 -2.59 13.35
CA THR A 37 8.75 -1.17 13.68
C THR A 37 8.20 -0.90 15.07
N GLN A 38 8.94 -0.15 15.89
CA GLN A 38 8.49 0.28 17.21
C GLN A 38 7.12 0.96 17.12
N ALA A 39 6.15 0.47 17.89
CA ALA A 39 4.76 0.91 17.79
C ALA A 39 4.59 2.38 18.15
N ASN A 40 5.29 2.86 19.19
CA ASN A 40 5.34 4.27 19.56
C ASN A 40 5.81 5.18 18.40
N LEU A 41 6.68 4.71 17.51
CA LEU A 41 7.06 5.49 16.33
C LEU A 41 5.88 5.59 15.37
N LEU A 42 5.22 4.49 15.04
CA LEU A 42 4.11 4.47 14.07
C LEU A 42 2.86 5.22 14.57
N LEU A 43 2.55 5.13 15.86
CA LEU A 43 1.37 5.80 16.44
C LEU A 43 1.50 7.33 16.43
N ASN A 44 2.72 7.85 16.59
CA ASN A 44 2.97 9.29 16.67
C ASN A 44 3.08 9.98 15.30
N LEU A 45 3.12 9.23 14.19
CA LEU A 45 3.15 9.80 12.84
C LEU A 45 1.73 10.17 12.39
N ASN A 46 1.59 11.18 11.53
CA ASN A 46 0.37 11.37 10.74
C ASN A 46 0.30 10.34 9.61
N ASP A 47 -0.84 10.24 8.93
CA ASP A 47 -1.07 9.19 7.92
C ASP A 47 -0.11 9.29 6.72
N GLY A 48 0.26 10.51 6.32
CA GLY A 48 1.24 10.72 5.24
C GLY A 48 2.65 10.25 5.64
N ASP A 49 3.08 10.62 6.84
CA ASP A 49 4.39 10.24 7.37
C ASP A 49 4.47 8.75 7.70
N LEU A 50 3.38 8.14 8.18
CA LEU A 50 3.27 6.69 8.38
C LEU A 50 3.46 5.94 7.07
N VAL A 51 2.75 6.36 6.01
CA VAL A 51 2.88 5.76 4.68
C VAL A 51 4.32 5.87 4.19
N LYS A 52 4.91 7.06 4.30
CA LYS A 52 6.31 7.31 3.90
C LYS A 52 7.29 6.46 4.68
N GLN A 53 7.14 6.36 6.00
CA GLN A 53 8.02 5.58 6.87
C GLN A 53 8.00 4.09 6.52
N ILE A 54 6.81 3.52 6.31
CA ILE A 54 6.67 2.10 5.93
C ILE A 54 7.27 1.85 4.54
N LEU A 55 6.97 2.71 3.56
CA LEU A 55 7.54 2.62 2.21
C LEU A 55 9.07 2.70 2.21
N GLN A 56 9.63 3.63 2.99
CA GLN A 56 11.07 3.79 3.11
C GLN A 56 11.73 2.51 3.65
N GLN A 57 11.16 1.90 4.69
CA GLN A 57 11.68 0.64 5.22
C GLN A 57 11.58 -0.52 4.24
N ILE A 58 10.51 -0.61 3.45
CA ILE A 58 10.39 -1.63 2.40
C ILE A 58 11.45 -1.39 1.32
N SER A 59 11.61 -0.13 0.86
CA SER A 59 12.57 0.25 -0.17
C SER A 59 14.04 0.05 0.24
N TYR A 60 14.33 0.10 1.54
CA TYR A 60 15.65 -0.20 2.08
C TYR A 60 15.97 -1.70 2.00
N ARG A 61 14.96 -2.56 2.09
CA ARG A 61 15.11 -4.02 2.03
C ARG A 61 15.10 -4.54 0.59
N GLU A 62 14.30 -3.92 -0.27
CA GLU A 62 14.05 -4.39 -1.63
C GLU A 62 13.89 -3.21 -2.60
N THR A 63 14.39 -3.37 -3.82
CA THR A 63 14.21 -2.37 -4.87
C THR A 63 12.77 -2.38 -5.34
N LEU A 64 12.10 -1.24 -5.25
CA LEU A 64 10.74 -1.04 -5.77
C LEU A 64 10.82 -0.24 -7.06
N SER A 65 10.10 -0.66 -8.09
CA SER A 65 9.84 0.21 -9.24
C SER A 65 8.91 1.37 -8.84
N ASN A 66 8.88 2.43 -9.66
CA ASN A 66 7.97 3.56 -9.44
C ASN A 66 6.51 3.10 -9.36
N GLU A 67 6.10 2.23 -10.29
CA GLU A 67 4.74 1.67 -10.29
C GLU A 67 4.44 0.89 -9.01
N GLU A 68 5.37 0.05 -8.54
CA GLU A 68 5.18 -0.71 -7.29
C GLU A 68 5.15 0.19 -6.07
N THR A 69 5.93 1.27 -6.07
CA THR A 69 5.95 2.28 -5.02
C THR A 69 4.60 2.98 -4.94
N ASP A 70 4.05 3.43 -6.06
CA ASP A 70 2.75 4.09 -6.12
C ASP A 70 1.64 3.16 -5.64
N LYS A 71 1.66 1.90 -6.11
CA LYS A 71 0.69 0.87 -5.72
C LYS A 71 0.73 0.57 -4.23
N LEU A 72 1.92 0.38 -3.66
CA LEU A 72 2.10 0.15 -2.22
C LEU A 72 1.69 1.38 -1.42
N SER A 73 2.02 2.58 -1.88
CA SER A 73 1.63 3.84 -1.23
C SER A 73 0.11 3.95 -1.10
N MET A 74 -0.61 3.76 -2.21
CA MET A 74 -2.08 3.75 -2.22
C MET A 74 -2.65 2.69 -1.28
N TYR A 75 -2.07 1.49 -1.27
CA TYR A 75 -2.51 0.41 -0.40
C TYR A 75 -2.31 0.73 1.08
N ILE A 76 -1.11 1.17 1.48
CA ILE A 76 -0.80 1.54 2.87
C ILE A 76 -1.74 2.65 3.32
N HIS A 77 -1.93 3.68 2.48
CA HIS A 77 -2.83 4.79 2.79
C HIS A 77 -4.27 4.32 3.01
N SER A 78 -4.76 3.36 2.21
CA SER A 78 -6.09 2.74 2.38
C SER A 78 -6.21 1.82 3.61
N ARG A 79 -5.10 1.56 4.31
CA ARG A 79 -5.02 0.64 5.45
C ARG A 79 -4.43 1.30 6.69
N THR A 80 -4.26 2.62 6.71
CA THR A 80 -3.65 3.33 7.84
C THR A 80 -4.41 3.08 9.15
N SER A 81 -5.75 3.07 9.13
CA SER A 81 -6.55 2.73 10.32
C SER A 81 -6.22 1.34 10.85
N LEU A 82 -6.24 0.32 9.98
CA LEU A 82 -5.92 -1.05 10.37
C LEU A 82 -4.49 -1.19 10.91
N ILE A 83 -3.54 -0.48 10.31
CA ILE A 83 -2.15 -0.45 10.79
C ILE A 83 -2.10 0.14 12.19
N ARG A 84 -2.82 1.24 12.47
CA ARG A 84 -2.88 1.84 13.81
C ARG A 84 -3.53 0.91 14.82
N ASP A 85 -4.63 0.26 14.46
CA ASP A 85 -5.34 -0.68 15.32
C ASP A 85 -4.42 -1.84 15.74
N LEU A 86 -3.74 -2.45 14.76
CA LEU A 86 -2.77 -3.53 15.01
C LEU A 86 -1.60 -3.07 15.87
N VAL A 87 -1.06 -1.88 15.61
CA VAL A 87 0.05 -1.34 16.37
C VAL A 87 -0.34 -1.03 17.82
N GLN A 88 -1.56 -0.52 18.03
CA GLN A 88 -2.11 -0.23 19.35
C GLN A 88 -2.38 -1.51 20.15
N GLU A 89 -2.85 -2.58 19.50
CA GLU A 89 -3.06 -3.89 20.15
C GLU A 89 -1.76 -4.50 20.69
N ARG A 90 -0.61 -4.18 20.10
CA ARG A 90 0.70 -4.68 20.54
C ARG A 90 1.31 -3.93 21.73
N GLU A 91 0.97 -2.66 21.92
CA GLU A 91 1.44 -1.85 23.05
C GLU A 91 0.58 -2.03 24.32
N ALA A 92 -0.60 -2.64 24.18
CA ALA A 92 -1.52 -2.93 25.28
C ALA A 92 -1.05 -4.11 26.14
#